data_AF-A0A438IFJ6-F1
#
_entry.id   AF-A0A438IFJ6-F1
#
_cell.length_a   1.000
_cell.length_b   1.000
_cell.length_c   1.000
_cell.angle_alpha   90.00
_cell.angle_beta   90.00
_cell.angle_gamma   90.00
#
_symmetry.space_group_name_H-M   'P 1'
#
loop_
_entity.id
_entity.type
_entity.pdbx_description
1 polymer ?
#
loop_
_entity_poly.entity_id
_entity_poly.type
_entity_poly.pdbx_seq_one_letter_code
_entity_poly.pdbx_strand_id
1 'polypeptide(L)'
;MDEIDVPSHFLCPISLQLMRDPVTVATGITFDRENIERWLFSCKNNTCPFTKQVLVDTDLTPNHTLRRLIQAWCIVNACHGVERIPTPKPPIDKAQIIKLFNDAIKFPQMQLKCLQRLRSIAFESDRNKKCLEAAGAVEFLASIIKKDESAVIEVVLEDGSREFTRASDEALSILYQLETSEAALKSLVSSNYGFIESLVHVLKCGNYQSRAYAAMLLKSIFQVADPIQLINASPELFTEIVHVLRDGISQQASKAALKLLVELCPWGRTESRQCCAEGRAELLKHGAGLAIVSKKILRVSQVGTDRAVKILASVSKFSATSRVLQEMLQVGVVSKLCLVLQVDSSKKTKEKTREILNLHSRVWKNPSCIPARLLSSYPSS
;
A
#
# COMPACT_ATOMS: atom_id res chain seq x y z
N MET A 1 24.24 41.32 -7.28
CA MET A 1 24.47 39.88 -7.47
C MET A 1 23.93 39.58 -8.84
N ASP A 2 24.81 39.33 -9.80
CA ASP A 2 24.38 39.00 -11.16
C ASP A 2 23.61 37.68 -11.12
N GLU A 3 22.38 37.71 -11.62
CA GLU A 3 21.51 36.56 -11.71
C GLU A 3 22.15 35.59 -12.72
N ILE A 4 22.53 34.40 -12.27
CA ILE A 4 23.20 33.42 -13.13
C ILE A 4 22.20 32.96 -14.18
N ASP A 5 22.43 33.33 -15.44
CA ASP A 5 21.61 32.87 -16.55
C ASP A 5 21.92 31.40 -16.85
N VAL A 6 20.98 30.51 -16.52
CA VAL A 6 21.09 29.08 -16.79
C VAL A 6 20.72 28.83 -18.25
N PRO A 7 21.62 28.26 -19.07
CA PRO A 7 21.29 27.97 -20.47
C PRO A 7 20.00 27.15 -20.59
N SER A 8 19.06 27.62 -21.39
CA SER A 8 17.71 27.03 -21.52
C SER A 8 17.74 25.54 -21.89
N HIS A 9 18.74 25.11 -22.66
CA HIS A 9 18.95 23.71 -23.06
C HIS A 9 19.38 22.79 -21.90
N PHE A 10 19.73 23.35 -20.74
CA PHE A 10 20.02 22.59 -19.52
C PHE A 10 18.79 22.42 -18.63
N LEU A 11 17.71 23.15 -18.92
CA LEU A 11 16.48 23.11 -18.15
C LEU A 11 15.56 22.00 -18.66
N CYS A 12 14.96 21.27 -17.73
CA CYS A 12 13.97 20.26 -18.04
C CYS A 12 12.69 20.93 -18.57
N PRO A 13 12.16 20.55 -19.75
CA PRO A 13 10.95 21.17 -20.28
C PRO A 13 9.67 20.97 -19.44
N ILE A 14 9.69 20.04 -18.47
CA ILE A 14 8.56 19.80 -17.55
C ILE A 14 8.68 20.69 -16.31
N SER A 15 9.82 20.67 -15.63
CA SER A 15 9.99 21.36 -14.34
C SER A 15 10.58 22.75 -14.47
N LEU A 16 11.15 23.09 -15.63
CA LEU A 16 11.93 24.31 -15.88
C LEU A 16 13.14 24.46 -14.93
N GLN A 17 13.58 23.36 -14.33
CA GLN A 17 14.75 23.30 -13.45
C GLN A 17 15.91 22.61 -14.16
N LEU A 18 17.13 22.87 -13.68
CA LEU A 18 18.36 22.25 -14.17
C LEU A 18 18.25 20.72 -14.14
N MET A 19 18.47 20.07 -15.28
CA MET A 19 18.39 18.62 -15.39
C MET A 19 19.51 17.94 -14.60
N ARG A 20 19.15 17.06 -13.66
CA ARG A 20 20.10 16.28 -12.87
C ARG A 20 20.49 14.99 -13.57
N ASP A 21 19.51 14.33 -14.18
CA ASP A 21 19.74 13.17 -15.02
C ASP A 21 19.06 13.32 -16.38
N PRO A 22 19.72 13.96 -17.37
CA PRO A 22 19.11 14.19 -18.67
C PRO A 22 18.93 12.90 -19.46
N VAL A 23 17.70 12.69 -19.96
CA VAL A 23 17.30 11.53 -20.78
C VAL A 23 16.47 11.96 -21.98
N THR A 24 16.71 11.31 -23.10
CA THR A 24 16.04 11.57 -24.37
C THR A 24 14.97 10.52 -24.63
N VAL A 25 13.75 10.98 -24.92
CA VAL A 25 12.64 10.14 -25.39
C VAL A 25 12.69 9.96 -26.91
N ALA A 26 11.89 9.05 -27.47
CA ALA A 26 11.84 8.76 -28.91
C ALA A 26 11.61 9.98 -29.82
N THR A 27 10.99 11.05 -29.31
CA THR A 27 10.79 12.32 -30.06
C THR A 27 12.05 13.20 -30.14
N GLY A 28 13.16 12.77 -29.54
CA GLY A 28 14.44 13.50 -29.54
C GLY A 28 14.55 14.58 -28.46
N ILE A 29 13.48 14.85 -27.70
CA ILE A 29 13.50 15.83 -26.61
C ILE A 29 14.15 15.23 -25.36
N THR A 30 15.03 16.01 -24.72
CA THR A 30 15.66 15.64 -23.46
C THR A 30 14.90 16.25 -22.27
N PHE A 31 14.66 15.43 -21.25
CA PHE A 31 14.03 15.81 -19.99
C PHE A 31 14.92 15.39 -18.82
N ASP A 32 14.67 15.97 -17.65
CA ASP A 32 15.13 15.34 -16.42
C ASP A 32 14.37 14.03 -16.19
N ARG A 33 15.10 12.95 -15.93
CA ARG A 33 14.53 11.60 -15.86
C ARG A 33 13.39 11.47 -14.86
N GLU A 34 13.52 12.03 -13.66
CA GLU A 34 12.50 11.89 -12.62
C GLU A 34 11.15 12.47 -13.08
N ASN A 35 11.22 13.60 -13.79
CA ASN A 35 10.04 14.30 -14.28
C ASN A 35 9.36 13.57 -15.44
N ILE A 36 10.12 13.05 -16.40
CA ILE A 36 9.54 12.29 -17.51
C ILE A 36 9.05 10.91 -17.06
N GLU A 37 9.73 10.25 -16.13
CA GLU A 37 9.25 8.98 -15.56
C GLU A 37 7.93 9.17 -14.79
N ARG A 38 7.82 10.23 -13.99
CA ARG A 38 6.56 10.57 -13.30
C ARG A 38 5.43 10.79 -14.31
N TRP A 39 5.70 11.50 -15.40
CA TRP A 39 4.71 11.76 -16.45
C TRP A 39 4.22 10.47 -17.13
N LEU A 40 5.15 9.59 -17.52
CA LEU A 40 4.83 8.37 -18.25
C LEU A 40 4.19 7.31 -17.36
N PHE A 41 4.77 7.06 -16.18
CA PHE A 41 4.42 5.91 -15.36
C PHE A 41 3.44 6.27 -14.23
N SER A 42 3.66 7.36 -13.50
CA SER A 42 2.79 7.74 -12.38
C SER A 42 1.49 8.39 -12.86
N CYS A 43 1.55 9.26 -13.86
CA CYS A 43 0.38 9.90 -14.45
C CYS A 43 -0.26 9.07 -15.58
N LYS A 44 0.35 7.95 -15.97
CA LYS A 44 -0.12 7.03 -17.04
C LYS A 44 -0.36 7.73 -18.39
N ASN A 45 0.51 8.68 -18.76
CA ASN A 45 0.47 9.33 -20.06
C ASN A 45 1.37 8.59 -21.07
N ASN A 46 0.96 8.57 -22.33
CA ASN A 46 1.72 7.97 -23.44
C ASN A 46 2.18 9.00 -24.48
N THR A 47 2.21 10.28 -24.12
CA THR A 47 2.59 11.38 -25.02
C THR A 47 3.84 12.09 -24.51
N CYS A 48 4.62 12.64 -25.42
CA CYS A 48 5.70 13.56 -25.08
C CYS A 48 5.11 14.86 -24.47
N PRO A 49 5.52 15.27 -23.26
CA PRO A 49 5.01 16.47 -22.61
C PRO A 49 5.17 17.74 -23.45
N PHE A 50 6.26 17.79 -24.22
CA PHE A 50 6.64 18.94 -25.02
C PHE A 50 6.01 18.92 -26.41
N THR A 51 6.23 17.86 -27.19
CA THR A 51 5.75 17.79 -28.59
C THR A 51 4.30 17.34 -28.71
N LYS A 52 3.69 16.83 -27.64
CA LYS A 52 2.34 16.23 -27.60
C LYS A 52 2.17 15.01 -28.52
N GLN A 53 3.24 14.50 -29.11
CA GLN A 53 3.22 13.30 -29.94
C GLN A 53 3.12 12.04 -29.07
N VAL A 54 2.39 11.04 -29.55
CA VAL A 54 2.33 9.72 -28.90
C VAL A 54 3.70 9.05 -29.01
N LEU A 55 4.21 8.58 -27.87
CA LEU A 55 5.44 7.84 -27.80
C LEU A 55 5.16 6.37 -28.17
N VAL A 56 5.78 5.91 -29.26
CA VAL A 56 5.71 4.51 -29.70
C VAL A 56 6.40 3.59 -28.68
N ASP A 57 7.45 4.12 -28.03
CA ASP A 57 8.23 3.46 -27.00
C ASP A 57 8.47 4.42 -25.83
N THR A 58 8.41 3.89 -24.60
CA THR A 58 8.68 4.60 -23.35
C THR A 58 10.13 4.50 -22.90
N ASP A 59 11.00 3.87 -23.71
CA ASP A 59 12.42 3.77 -23.42
C ASP A 59 13.10 5.15 -23.34
N LEU A 60 13.89 5.33 -22.28
CA LEU A 60 14.57 6.58 -21.94
C LEU A 60 16.07 6.44 -22.17
N THR A 61 16.56 7.04 -23.24
CA THR A 61 17.99 7.00 -23.60
C THR A 61 18.77 8.03 -22.77
N PRO A 62 19.76 7.64 -21.94
CA PRO A 62 20.55 8.61 -21.19
C PRO A 62 21.33 9.57 -22.11
N ASN A 63 21.21 10.88 -21.90
CA ASN A 63 21.98 11.89 -22.64
C ASN A 63 23.28 12.22 -21.88
N HIS A 64 24.27 11.34 -22.00
CA HIS A 64 25.56 11.49 -21.31
C HIS A 64 26.30 12.76 -21.71
N THR A 65 26.19 13.18 -22.98
CA THR A 65 26.83 14.41 -23.48
C THR A 65 26.25 15.64 -22.77
N LEU A 66 24.92 15.78 -22.75
CA LEU A 66 24.28 16.90 -22.06
C LEU A 66 24.57 16.89 -20.56
N ARG A 67 24.60 15.71 -19.93
CA ARG A 67 24.97 15.60 -18.52
C ARG A 67 26.37 16.15 -18.25
N ARG A 68 27.36 15.80 -19.09
CA ARG A 68 28.74 16.29 -18.96
C ARG A 68 28.81 17.81 -19.14
N LEU A 69 28.04 18.36 -20.08
CA LEU A 69 27.96 19.81 -20.31
C LEU A 69 27.36 20.55 -19.11
N ILE A 70 26.25 20.04 -18.57
CA ILE A 70 25.61 20.58 -17.35
C ILE A 70 26.59 20.54 -16.18
N GLN A 71 27.25 19.41 -15.96
CA GLN A 71 28.24 19.27 -14.88
C GLN A 71 29.43 20.23 -15.04
N ALA A 72 29.93 20.42 -16.26
CA ALA A 72 31.00 21.38 -16.53
C ALA A 72 30.54 22.82 -16.26
N TRP A 73 29.32 23.17 -16.66
CA TRP A 73 28.72 24.46 -16.37
C TRP A 73 28.55 24.70 -14.86
N CYS A 74 28.13 23.70 -14.08
CA CYS A 74 28.06 23.82 -12.63
C CYS A 74 29.42 24.12 -12.00
N ILE A 75 30.50 23.48 -12.49
CA ILE A 75 31.86 23.69 -11.98
C ILE A 75 32.32 25.13 -12.24
N VAL A 76 32.06 25.66 -13.44
CA VAL A 76 32.42 27.04 -13.81
C VAL A 76 31.66 28.06 -12.95
N ASN A 77 30.43 27.73 -12.56
CA ASN A 77 29.56 28.62 -11.77
C ASN A 77 29.57 28.33 -10.26
N ALA A 78 30.51 27.51 -9.77
CA ALA A 78 30.58 27.11 -8.37
C ALA A 78 30.77 28.31 -7.41
N CYS A 79 31.52 29.34 -7.82
CA CYS A 79 31.71 30.56 -7.03
C CYS A 79 30.43 31.38 -6.85
N HIS A 80 29.41 31.15 -7.69
CA HIS A 80 28.10 31.78 -7.60
C HIS A 80 27.08 30.91 -6.84
N GLY A 81 27.54 29.86 -6.15
CA GLY A 81 26.68 28.97 -5.35
C GLY A 81 26.03 27.82 -6.13
N VAL A 82 26.43 27.59 -7.39
CA VAL A 82 25.93 26.44 -8.16
C VAL A 82 26.69 25.18 -7.75
N GLU A 83 25.99 24.26 -7.09
CA GLU A 83 26.58 22.97 -6.73
C GLU A 83 26.70 22.05 -7.95
N ARG A 84 27.80 21.27 -7.97
CA ARG A 84 28.00 20.25 -9.00
C ARG A 84 27.02 19.10 -8.80
N ILE A 85 26.21 18.83 -9.82
CA ILE A 85 25.32 17.67 -9.84
C ILE A 85 26.17 16.38 -9.93
N PRO A 86 26.06 15.45 -8.97
CA PRO A 86 26.79 14.19 -9.02
C PRO A 86 26.27 13.30 -10.15
N THR A 87 27.15 12.48 -10.73
CA THR A 87 26.73 11.48 -11.70
C THR A 87 25.88 10.42 -11.00
N PRO A 88 24.65 10.15 -11.48
CA PRO A 88 23.85 9.05 -10.94
C PRO A 88 24.63 7.73 -11.02
N LYS A 89 24.69 6.99 -9.92
CA LYS A 89 25.32 5.66 -9.93
C LYS A 89 24.57 4.76 -10.91
N PRO A 90 25.27 3.95 -11.72
CA PRO A 90 24.59 2.98 -12.57
C PRO A 90 23.79 2.01 -11.69
N PRO A 91 22.61 1.55 -12.15
CA PRO A 91 21.89 0.51 -11.43
C PRO A 91 22.78 -0.73 -11.32
N ILE A 92 22.58 -1.50 -10.24
CA ILE A 92 23.34 -2.73 -10.04
C ILE A 92 23.07 -3.73 -11.18
N ASP A 93 24.12 -4.45 -11.58
CA ASP A 93 24.02 -5.44 -12.65
C ASP A 93 23.14 -6.64 -12.25
N LYS A 94 22.28 -7.09 -13.17
CA LYS A 94 21.34 -8.20 -12.96
C LYS A 94 22.07 -9.50 -12.61
N ALA A 95 23.24 -9.76 -13.20
CA ALA A 95 24.00 -10.97 -12.90
C ALA A 95 24.56 -10.96 -11.47
N GLN A 96 24.93 -9.78 -10.96
CA GLN A 96 25.35 -9.63 -9.56
C GLN A 96 24.20 -9.93 -8.59
N ILE A 97 22.99 -9.45 -8.88
CA ILE A 97 21.80 -9.75 -8.07
C ILE A 97 21.51 -11.26 -8.07
N ILE A 98 21.48 -11.89 -9.24
CA ILE A 98 21.23 -13.33 -9.36
C ILE A 98 22.28 -14.15 -8.61
N LYS A 99 23.55 -13.72 -8.66
CA LYS A 99 24.62 -14.35 -7.87
C LYS A 99 24.34 -14.28 -6.37
N LEU A 100 23.91 -13.12 -5.84
CA LEU A 100 23.55 -12.97 -4.43
C LEU A 100 22.42 -13.92 -4.03
N PHE A 101 21.42 -14.12 -4.89
CA PHE A 101 20.34 -15.07 -4.63
C PHE A 101 20.85 -16.50 -4.59
N ASN A 102 21.64 -16.91 -5.59
CA ASN A 102 22.18 -18.26 -5.67
C ASN A 102 23.08 -18.59 -4.48
N ASP A 103 23.92 -17.65 -4.05
CA ASP A 103 24.77 -17.80 -2.87
C ASP A 103 23.92 -17.95 -1.60
N ALA A 104 22.85 -17.16 -1.45
CA ALA A 104 21.94 -17.24 -0.31
C ALA A 104 21.10 -18.52 -0.28
N ILE A 105 20.67 -19.03 -1.44
CA ILE A 105 19.94 -20.29 -1.56
C ILE A 105 20.84 -21.47 -1.20
N LYS A 106 22.10 -21.43 -1.66
CA LYS A 106 23.07 -22.51 -1.44
C LYS A 106 23.62 -22.53 -0.02
N PHE A 107 23.77 -21.36 0.61
CA PHE A 107 24.42 -21.19 1.90
C PHE A 107 23.51 -20.39 2.85
N PRO A 108 22.79 -21.02 3.80
CA PRO A 108 21.87 -20.34 4.71
C PRO A 108 22.52 -19.17 5.48
N GLN A 109 23.79 -19.30 5.86
CA GLN A 109 24.56 -18.24 6.52
C GLN A 109 24.75 -16.97 5.68
N MET A 110 24.59 -17.06 4.35
CA MET A 110 24.67 -15.93 3.43
C MET A 110 23.33 -15.21 3.26
N GLN A 111 22.23 -15.80 3.74
CA GLN A 111 20.89 -15.23 3.60
C GLN A 111 20.77 -13.86 4.27
N LEU A 112 21.30 -13.70 5.48
CA LEU A 112 21.30 -12.42 6.20
C LEU A 112 22.07 -11.34 5.43
N LYS A 113 23.28 -11.67 4.97
CA LYS A 113 24.11 -10.75 4.18
C LYS A 113 23.42 -10.37 2.87
N CYS A 114 22.72 -11.31 2.25
CA CYS A 114 21.93 -11.07 1.05
C CYS A 114 20.79 -10.09 1.34
N LEU A 115 19.97 -10.32 2.37
CA LEU A 115 18.88 -9.42 2.75
C LEU A 115 19.38 -7.99 3.07
N GLN A 116 20.44 -7.86 3.86
CA GLN A 116 21.06 -6.55 4.15
C GLN A 116 21.53 -5.84 2.88
N ARG A 117 22.12 -6.59 1.94
CA ARG A 117 22.57 -6.04 0.66
C ARG A 117 21.39 -5.62 -0.22
N LEU A 118 20.33 -6.42 -0.28
CA LEU A 118 19.11 -6.11 -1.03
C LEU A 118 18.42 -4.86 -0.48
N ARG A 119 18.37 -4.72 0.84
CA ARG A 119 17.91 -3.49 1.51
C ARG A 119 18.70 -2.29 1.01
N SER A 120 20.03 -2.30 1.18
CA SER A 120 20.89 -1.19 0.75
C SER A 120 20.69 -0.82 -0.73
N ILE A 121 20.52 -1.81 -1.60
CA ILE A 121 20.28 -1.59 -3.04
C ILE A 121 18.90 -0.97 -3.30
N ALA A 122 17.84 -1.50 -2.66
CA ALA A 122 16.47 -1.06 -2.85
C ALA A 122 16.23 0.38 -2.38
N PHE A 123 16.86 0.78 -1.28
CA PHE A 123 16.76 2.14 -0.73
C PHE A 123 17.59 3.19 -1.48
N GLU A 124 18.56 2.77 -2.30
CA GLU A 124 19.43 3.71 -3.01
C GLU A 124 18.74 4.38 -4.21
N SER A 125 17.86 3.68 -4.95
CA SER A 125 17.11 4.27 -6.06
C SER A 125 15.93 3.43 -6.54
N ASP A 126 14.92 4.08 -7.13
CA ASP A 126 13.79 3.36 -7.77
C ASP A 126 14.21 2.53 -9.00
N ARG A 127 15.33 2.87 -9.66
CA ARG A 127 15.90 2.02 -10.73
C ARG A 127 16.38 0.70 -10.17
N ASN A 128 17.05 0.74 -9.03
CA ASN A 128 17.48 -0.47 -8.36
C ASN A 128 16.28 -1.33 -7.97
N LYS A 129 15.17 -0.75 -7.49
CA LYS A 129 13.93 -1.51 -7.22
C LYS A 129 13.42 -2.24 -8.47
N LYS A 130 13.33 -1.54 -9.61
CA LYS A 130 12.93 -2.14 -10.90
C LYS A 130 13.91 -3.23 -11.36
N CYS A 131 15.21 -3.02 -11.20
CA CYS A 131 16.24 -4.02 -11.53
C CYS A 131 16.15 -5.26 -10.62
N LEU A 132 15.87 -5.07 -9.34
CA LEU A 132 15.64 -6.16 -8.38
C LEU A 132 14.40 -6.97 -8.77
N GLU A 133 13.28 -6.30 -9.09
CA GLU A 133 12.07 -6.97 -9.58
C GLU A 133 12.36 -7.78 -10.86
N ALA A 134 13.00 -7.17 -11.85
CA ALA A 134 13.37 -7.84 -13.11
C ALA A 134 14.40 -8.98 -12.94
N ALA A 135 15.10 -9.03 -11.80
CA ALA A 135 16.04 -10.09 -11.44
C ALA A 135 15.37 -11.26 -10.69
N GLY A 136 14.09 -11.16 -10.33
CA GLY A 136 13.38 -12.19 -9.56
C GLY A 136 13.46 -12.01 -8.04
N ALA A 137 13.70 -10.77 -7.56
CA ALA A 137 13.76 -10.49 -6.13
C ALA A 137 12.43 -10.80 -5.42
N VAL A 138 11.30 -10.62 -6.11
CA VAL A 138 9.95 -10.80 -5.56
C VAL A 138 9.74 -12.26 -5.15
N GLU A 139 10.05 -13.18 -6.05
CA GLU A 139 9.94 -14.63 -5.84
C GLU A 139 10.95 -15.11 -4.78
N PHE A 140 12.17 -14.58 -4.82
CA PHE A 140 13.20 -14.89 -3.82
C PHE A 140 12.76 -14.48 -2.42
N LEU A 141 12.31 -13.23 -2.22
CA LEU A 141 11.84 -12.73 -0.92
C LEU A 141 10.60 -13.49 -0.44
N ALA A 142 9.65 -13.79 -1.34
CA ALA A 142 8.49 -14.59 -1.01
C ALA A 142 8.87 -16.01 -0.54
N SER A 143 9.90 -16.62 -1.14
CA SER A 143 10.40 -17.93 -0.71
C SER A 143 10.97 -17.90 0.72
N ILE A 144 11.60 -16.78 1.13
CA ILE A 144 12.11 -16.59 2.49
C ILE A 144 10.96 -16.44 3.47
N ILE A 145 9.96 -15.62 3.13
CA ILE A 145 8.77 -15.40 3.97
C ILE A 145 8.03 -16.73 4.22
N LYS A 146 7.94 -17.61 3.21
CA LYS A 146 7.28 -18.92 3.32
C LYS A 146 8.02 -19.92 4.22
N LYS A 147 9.35 -19.85 4.27
CA LYS A 147 10.16 -20.83 5.04
C LYS A 147 10.06 -20.62 6.55
N ASP A 148 9.54 -19.47 6.99
CA ASP A 148 9.46 -18.97 8.36
C ASP A 148 10.31 -19.75 9.38
N GLU A 149 11.62 -19.59 9.25
CA GLU A 149 12.54 -20.08 10.25
C GLU A 149 12.39 -19.18 11.47
N SER A 150 11.97 -19.73 12.62
CA SER A 150 11.86 -18.98 13.88
C SER A 150 13.19 -18.38 14.36
N ALA A 151 14.30 -18.64 13.66
CA ALA A 151 15.59 -18.05 13.89
C ALA A 151 15.57 -16.53 13.65
N VAL A 152 16.10 -15.80 14.62
CA VAL A 152 16.19 -14.34 14.58
C VAL A 152 17.55 -13.95 14.03
N ILE A 153 17.58 -13.00 13.10
CA ILE A 153 18.78 -12.42 12.50
C ILE A 153 19.12 -11.08 13.15
N GLU A 154 20.42 -10.80 13.30
CA GLU A 154 20.94 -9.50 13.75
C GLU A 154 20.99 -8.54 12.55
N VAL A 155 20.27 -7.42 12.64
CA VAL A 155 20.25 -6.37 11.63
C VAL A 155 20.87 -5.12 12.22
N VAL A 156 21.80 -4.50 11.48
CA VAL A 156 22.39 -3.21 11.85
C VAL A 156 21.58 -2.10 11.19
N LEU A 157 21.01 -1.23 12.00
CA LEU A 157 20.27 -0.06 11.55
C LEU A 157 21.22 1.06 11.11
N GLU A 158 20.70 2.05 10.39
CA GLU A 158 21.48 3.16 9.83
C GLU A 158 22.17 4.02 10.91
N ASP A 159 21.65 4.01 12.13
CA ASP A 159 22.21 4.69 13.31
C ASP A 159 23.27 3.84 14.04
N GLY A 160 23.59 2.65 13.53
CA GLY A 160 24.53 1.71 14.14
C GLY A 160 23.95 0.85 15.27
N SER A 161 22.65 0.99 15.59
CA SER A 161 21.99 0.12 16.55
C SER A 161 21.74 -1.29 15.97
N ARG A 162 21.64 -2.29 16.85
CA ARG A 162 21.48 -3.70 16.48
C ARG A 162 20.09 -4.16 16.88
N GLU A 163 19.32 -4.64 15.92
CA GLU A 163 17.98 -5.17 16.13
C GLU A 163 17.92 -6.65 15.74
N PHE A 164 17.30 -7.47 16.58
CA PHE A 164 17.06 -8.88 16.29
C PHE A 164 15.69 -9.01 15.63
N THR A 165 15.65 -9.33 14.35
CA THR A 165 14.43 -9.45 13.53
C THR A 165 14.38 -10.80 12.83
N ARG A 166 13.21 -11.35 12.49
CA ARG A 166 13.18 -12.62 11.73
C ARG A 166 13.61 -12.39 10.27
N ALA A 167 14.18 -13.41 9.64
CA ALA A 167 14.49 -13.33 8.21
C ALA A 167 13.23 -13.07 7.37
N SER A 168 12.07 -13.62 7.78
CA SER A 168 10.76 -13.37 7.17
C SER A 168 10.29 -11.93 7.34
N ASP A 169 10.52 -11.31 8.49
CA ASP A 169 10.19 -9.90 8.77
C ASP A 169 11.01 -8.93 7.91
N GLU A 170 12.32 -9.15 7.82
CA GLU A 170 13.21 -8.33 6.98
C GLU A 170 12.89 -8.51 5.49
N ALA A 171 12.66 -9.75 5.05
CA ALA A 171 12.27 -10.04 3.67
C ALA A 171 10.93 -9.36 3.31
N LEU A 172 9.96 -9.35 4.22
CA LEU A 172 8.69 -8.67 4.04
C LEU A 172 8.85 -7.15 3.97
N SER A 173 9.70 -6.57 4.82
CA SER A 173 10.01 -5.13 4.77
C SER A 173 10.58 -4.73 3.41
N ILE A 174 11.58 -5.48 2.92
CA ILE A 174 12.19 -5.23 1.61
C ILE A 174 11.13 -5.39 0.52
N LEU A 175 10.36 -6.49 0.52
CA LEU A 175 9.34 -6.75 -0.49
C LEU A 175 8.31 -5.63 -0.56
N TYR A 176 7.85 -5.12 0.57
CA TYR A 176 6.93 -4.00 0.62
C TYR A 176 7.54 -2.71 0.06
N GLN A 177 8.82 -2.45 0.32
CA GLN A 177 9.55 -1.26 -0.13
C GLN A 177 9.96 -1.30 -1.61
N LEU A 178 9.98 -2.48 -2.24
CA LEU A 178 10.21 -2.61 -3.68
C LEU A 178 9.09 -1.98 -4.51
N GLU A 179 7.93 -1.67 -3.90
CA GLU A 179 6.76 -1.11 -4.60
C GLU A 179 6.39 -1.95 -5.84
N THR A 180 6.32 -3.25 -5.61
CA THR A 180 6.18 -4.29 -6.63
C THR A 180 5.06 -3.99 -7.63
N SER A 181 5.32 -4.19 -8.91
CA SER A 181 4.32 -3.94 -9.95
C SER A 181 3.08 -4.84 -9.82
N GLU A 182 1.93 -4.37 -10.31
CA GLU A 182 0.68 -5.16 -10.31
C GLU A 182 0.86 -6.50 -11.04
N ALA A 183 1.64 -6.51 -12.12
CA ALA A 183 1.95 -7.72 -12.89
C ALA A 183 2.80 -8.71 -12.09
N ALA A 184 3.82 -8.23 -11.38
CA ALA A 184 4.66 -9.07 -10.52
C ALA A 184 3.88 -9.60 -9.31
N LEU A 185 3.01 -8.81 -8.68
CA LEU A 185 2.13 -9.30 -7.61
C LEU A 185 1.15 -10.37 -8.11
N LYS A 186 0.57 -10.19 -9.30
CA LYS A 186 -0.32 -11.19 -9.91
C LYS A 186 0.42 -12.49 -10.23
N SER A 187 1.63 -12.38 -10.78
CA SER A 187 2.53 -13.53 -11.04
C SER A 187 2.88 -14.26 -9.75
N LEU A 188 3.22 -13.51 -8.69
CA LEU A 188 3.62 -14.04 -7.40
C LEU A 188 2.51 -14.90 -6.80
N VAL A 189 1.28 -14.38 -6.73
CA VAL A 189 0.14 -15.06 -6.10
C VAL A 189 -0.30 -16.26 -6.93
N SER A 190 -0.23 -16.16 -8.26
CA SER A 190 -0.58 -17.27 -9.17
C SER A 190 0.44 -18.41 -9.13
N SER A 191 1.72 -18.09 -8.97
CA SER A 191 2.82 -19.06 -9.04
C SER A 191 3.22 -19.62 -7.67
N ASN A 192 2.86 -18.95 -6.56
CA ASN A 192 3.26 -19.31 -5.21
C ASN A 192 2.07 -19.58 -4.29
N TYR A 193 1.47 -20.77 -4.43
CA TYR A 193 0.49 -21.29 -3.46
C TYR A 193 1.05 -21.23 -2.03
N GLY A 194 0.25 -20.83 -1.03
CA GLY A 194 0.71 -20.71 0.35
C GLY A 194 1.31 -19.34 0.74
N PHE A 195 1.49 -18.41 -0.22
CA PHE A 195 2.08 -17.10 0.09
C PHE A 195 1.14 -16.23 0.93
N ILE A 196 -0.17 -16.24 0.62
CA ILE A 196 -1.17 -15.50 1.40
C ILE A 196 -1.21 -16.03 2.83
N GLU A 197 -1.20 -17.34 3.01
CA GLU A 197 -1.17 -18.04 4.30
C GLU A 197 0.07 -17.66 5.11
N SER A 198 1.21 -17.49 4.45
CA SER A 198 2.44 -17.01 5.09
C SER A 198 2.30 -15.56 5.57
N LEU A 199 1.63 -14.70 4.80
CA LEU A 199 1.30 -13.34 5.25
C LEU A 199 0.29 -13.34 6.40
N VAL A 200 -0.67 -14.27 6.43
CA VAL A 200 -1.57 -14.46 7.58
C VAL A 200 -0.78 -14.87 8.82
N HIS A 201 0.20 -15.76 8.66
CA HIS A 201 1.09 -16.15 9.77
C HIS A 201 1.87 -14.94 10.31
N VAL A 202 2.40 -14.08 9.44
CA VAL A 202 3.05 -12.83 9.86
C VAL A 202 2.07 -11.88 10.55
N LEU A 203 0.82 -11.78 10.10
CA LEU A 203 -0.19 -10.97 10.79
C LEU A 203 -0.45 -11.45 12.23
N LYS A 204 -0.38 -12.76 12.46
CA LYS A 204 -0.63 -13.41 13.75
C LYS A 204 0.56 -13.29 14.71
N CYS A 205 1.77 -13.55 14.22
CA CYS A 205 2.96 -13.75 15.05
C CYS A 205 4.03 -12.67 14.88
N GLY A 206 3.91 -11.78 13.89
CA GLY A 206 4.90 -10.76 13.58
C GLY A 206 4.90 -9.60 14.57
N ASN A 207 5.97 -8.82 14.56
CA ASN A 207 6.02 -7.54 15.27
C ASN A 207 5.06 -6.52 14.64
N TYR A 208 4.85 -5.37 15.29
CA TYR A 208 3.94 -4.33 14.80
C TYR A 208 4.26 -3.87 13.36
N GLN A 209 5.54 -3.71 13.02
CA GLN A 209 5.95 -3.25 11.70
C GLN A 209 5.65 -4.29 10.62
N SER A 210 6.05 -5.55 10.84
CA SER A 210 5.77 -6.66 9.91
C SER A 210 4.27 -6.86 9.70
N ARG A 211 3.47 -6.77 10.77
CA ARG A 211 2.01 -6.85 10.68
C ARG A 211 1.43 -5.71 9.83
N ALA A 212 1.97 -4.50 9.95
CA ALA A 212 1.57 -3.37 9.10
C ALA A 212 1.92 -3.63 7.62
N TYR A 213 3.16 -4.06 7.33
CA TYR A 213 3.58 -4.37 5.97
C TYR A 213 2.79 -5.53 5.35
N ALA A 214 2.53 -6.60 6.11
CA ALA A 214 1.71 -7.71 5.66
C ALA A 214 0.29 -7.25 5.31
N ALA A 215 -0.34 -6.43 6.16
CA ALA A 215 -1.68 -5.89 5.87
C ALA A 215 -1.70 -5.01 4.61
N MET A 216 -0.66 -4.20 4.40
CA MET A 216 -0.56 -3.32 3.23
C MET A 216 -0.26 -4.09 1.94
N LEU A 217 0.58 -5.13 2.02
CA LEU A 217 0.88 -6.01 0.90
C LEU A 217 -0.33 -6.86 0.52
N LEU A 218 -1.02 -7.46 1.50
CA LEU A 218 -2.30 -8.17 1.28
C LEU A 218 -3.33 -7.26 0.60
N LYS A 219 -3.45 -6.01 1.05
CA LYS A 219 -4.34 -5.03 0.40
C LYS A 219 -3.96 -4.73 -1.05
N SER A 220 -2.68 -4.85 -1.43
CA SER A 220 -2.24 -4.65 -2.82
C SER A 220 -2.43 -5.92 -3.65
N ILE A 221 -2.20 -7.09 -3.06
CA ILE A 221 -2.51 -8.40 -3.65
C ILE A 221 -3.99 -8.54 -3.97
N PHE A 222 -4.88 -8.19 -3.04
CA PHE A 222 -6.33 -8.29 -3.23
C PHE A 222 -6.86 -7.37 -4.34
N GLN A 223 -6.10 -6.34 -4.72
CA GLN A 223 -6.46 -5.45 -5.84
C GLN A 223 -6.19 -6.09 -7.21
N VAL A 224 -5.28 -7.07 -7.29
CA VAL A 224 -4.83 -7.68 -8.55
C VAL A 224 -5.15 -9.18 -8.65
N ALA A 225 -5.45 -9.84 -7.53
CA ALA A 225 -5.75 -11.26 -7.46
C ALA A 225 -7.09 -11.61 -8.13
N ASP A 226 -7.14 -12.78 -8.75
CA ASP A 226 -8.37 -13.25 -9.38
C ASP A 226 -9.40 -13.66 -8.30
N PRO A 227 -10.72 -13.45 -8.51
CA PRO A 227 -11.73 -13.70 -7.48
C PRO A 227 -11.67 -15.11 -6.88
N ILE A 228 -11.27 -16.13 -7.65
CA ILE A 228 -11.13 -17.52 -7.19
C ILE A 228 -10.07 -17.65 -6.07
N GLN A 229 -8.99 -16.88 -6.15
CA GLN A 229 -7.94 -16.87 -5.11
C GLN A 229 -8.44 -16.18 -3.84
N LEU A 230 -9.38 -15.23 -3.97
CA LEU A 230 -10.02 -14.54 -2.85
C LEU A 230 -11.13 -15.37 -2.21
N ILE A 231 -11.71 -16.31 -2.98
CA ILE A 231 -12.82 -17.16 -2.51
C ILE A 231 -12.37 -18.09 -1.38
N ASN A 232 -11.10 -18.50 -1.41
CA ASN A 232 -10.49 -19.37 -0.41
C ASN A 232 -9.83 -18.61 0.74
N ALA A 233 -10.14 -17.31 0.92
CA ALA A 233 -9.62 -16.54 2.04
C ALA A 233 -9.98 -17.22 3.37
N SER A 234 -8.97 -17.61 4.14
CA SER A 234 -9.18 -18.41 5.33
C SER A 234 -9.86 -17.61 6.46
N PRO A 235 -10.68 -18.23 7.32
CA PRO A 235 -11.26 -17.56 8.50
C PRO A 235 -10.24 -16.87 9.40
N GLU A 236 -9.01 -17.40 9.43
CA GLU A 236 -7.88 -16.83 10.16
C GLU A 236 -7.50 -15.46 9.61
N LEU A 237 -7.51 -15.25 8.28
CA LEU A 237 -7.22 -13.95 7.69
C LEU A 237 -8.15 -12.86 8.25
N PHE A 238 -9.44 -13.16 8.40
CA PHE A 238 -10.41 -12.22 8.97
C PHE A 238 -10.09 -11.85 10.40
N THR A 239 -9.82 -12.87 11.22
CA THR A 239 -9.47 -12.69 12.64
C THR A 239 -8.25 -11.78 12.77
N GLU A 240 -7.22 -12.02 11.96
CA GLU A 240 -6.00 -11.24 11.99
C GLU A 240 -6.18 -9.80 11.45
N ILE A 241 -7.01 -9.59 10.42
CA ILE A 241 -7.37 -8.24 9.97
C ILE A 241 -8.09 -7.46 11.08
N VAL A 242 -8.98 -8.11 11.83
CA VAL A 242 -9.66 -7.49 12.98
C VAL A 242 -8.66 -7.17 14.10
N HIS A 243 -7.65 -8.02 14.34
CA HIS A 243 -6.57 -7.72 15.27
C HIS A 243 -5.71 -6.52 14.83
N VAL A 244 -5.37 -6.38 13.54
CA VAL A 244 -4.69 -5.18 13.03
C VAL A 244 -5.49 -3.91 13.32
N LEU A 245 -6.82 -3.95 13.14
CA LEU A 245 -7.69 -2.84 13.49
C LEU A 245 -7.74 -2.60 15.00
N ARG A 246 -7.86 -3.65 15.81
CA ARG A 246 -7.90 -3.54 17.27
C ARG A 246 -6.66 -2.83 17.80
N ASP A 247 -5.49 -3.29 17.38
CA ASP A 247 -4.20 -2.89 17.94
C ASP A 247 -3.81 -1.48 17.49
N GLY A 248 -4.37 -0.99 16.38
CA GLY A 248 -4.19 0.39 15.96
C GLY A 248 -2.75 0.71 15.54
N ILE A 249 -2.06 -0.28 14.97
CA ILE A 249 -0.64 -0.29 14.61
C ILE A 249 -0.20 0.99 13.88
N SER A 250 -0.91 1.35 12.80
CA SER A 250 -0.71 2.59 12.07
C SER A 250 -1.99 3.01 11.34
N GLN A 251 -2.05 4.27 10.89
CA GLN A 251 -3.17 4.72 10.07
C GLN A 251 -3.21 4.01 8.72
N GLN A 252 -2.05 3.76 8.11
CA GLN A 252 -1.91 3.04 6.84
C GLN A 252 -2.40 1.60 6.97
N ALA A 253 -1.95 0.88 8.01
CA ALA A 253 -2.40 -0.47 8.30
C ALA A 253 -3.90 -0.52 8.56
N SER A 254 -4.44 0.43 9.35
CA SER A 254 -5.89 0.52 9.59
C SER A 254 -6.68 0.77 8.30
N LYS A 255 -6.20 1.64 7.41
CA LYS A 255 -6.83 1.89 6.10
C LYS A 255 -6.79 0.64 5.22
N ALA A 256 -5.68 -0.09 5.23
CA ALA A 256 -5.50 -1.33 4.47
C ALA A 256 -6.43 -2.43 4.98
N ALA A 257 -6.45 -2.67 6.29
CA ALA A 257 -7.36 -3.61 6.94
C ALA A 257 -8.84 -3.31 6.65
N LEU A 258 -9.27 -2.04 6.72
CA LEU A 258 -10.63 -1.66 6.32
C LEU A 258 -10.92 -1.88 4.83
N LYS A 259 -9.92 -1.78 3.95
CA LYS A 259 -10.10 -2.08 2.52
C LYS A 259 -10.28 -3.57 2.29
N LEU A 260 -9.45 -4.39 2.93
CA LEU A 260 -9.55 -5.85 2.90
C LEU A 260 -10.91 -6.31 3.42
N LEU A 261 -11.39 -5.79 4.56
CA LEU A 261 -12.73 -6.12 5.06
C LEU A 261 -13.86 -5.71 4.09
N VAL A 262 -13.71 -4.62 3.34
CA VAL A 262 -14.70 -4.24 2.31
C VAL A 262 -14.68 -5.22 1.13
N GLU A 263 -13.52 -5.70 0.72
CA GLU A 263 -13.37 -6.69 -0.35
C GLU A 263 -13.90 -8.07 0.06
N LEU A 264 -13.70 -8.43 1.33
CA LEU A 264 -14.17 -9.67 1.92
C LEU A 264 -15.66 -9.63 2.33
N CYS A 265 -16.22 -8.44 2.60
CA CYS A 265 -17.63 -8.23 2.92
C CYS A 265 -18.32 -7.30 1.90
N PRO A 266 -18.29 -7.62 0.59
CA PRO A 266 -18.71 -6.68 -0.44
C PRO A 266 -20.21 -6.38 -0.38
N TRP A 267 -20.59 -5.26 -0.99
CA TRP A 267 -21.95 -4.74 -1.05
C TRP A 267 -22.42 -4.71 -2.50
N GLY A 268 -23.31 -5.63 -2.92
CA GLY A 268 -23.94 -5.63 -4.25
C GLY A 268 -23.81 -6.93 -5.07
N ARG A 269 -24.42 -6.93 -6.28
CA ARG A 269 -24.58 -8.07 -7.21
C ARG A 269 -23.35 -8.32 -8.12
N THR A 270 -22.19 -8.67 -7.59
CA THR A 270 -21.09 -9.20 -8.43
C THR A 270 -20.73 -10.62 -7.99
N GLU A 271 -21.30 -11.58 -8.72
CA GLU A 271 -20.93 -12.96 -9.10
C GLU A 271 -20.15 -13.92 -8.18
N SER A 272 -19.88 -13.60 -6.91
CA SER A 272 -19.49 -14.61 -5.92
C SER A 272 -20.29 -14.44 -4.63
N ARG A 273 -21.54 -14.92 -4.62
CA ARG A 273 -22.42 -14.86 -3.44
C ARG A 273 -21.87 -15.60 -2.21
N GLN A 274 -21.00 -16.60 -2.42
CA GLN A 274 -20.52 -17.49 -1.36
C GLN A 274 -19.59 -16.76 -0.38
N CYS A 275 -18.53 -16.11 -0.87
CA CYS A 275 -17.54 -15.45 0.00
C CYS A 275 -18.09 -14.20 0.68
N CYS A 276 -19.10 -13.58 0.08
CA CYS A 276 -19.79 -12.44 0.66
C CYS A 276 -20.52 -12.80 1.96
N ALA A 277 -21.13 -13.99 2.02
CA ALA A 277 -21.84 -14.45 3.21
C ALA A 277 -20.86 -14.89 4.30
N GLU A 278 -19.79 -15.57 3.88
CA GLU A 278 -18.75 -16.07 4.77
C GLU A 278 -18.01 -14.93 5.48
N GLY A 279 -17.56 -13.90 4.75
CA GLY A 279 -16.85 -12.79 5.39
C GLY A 279 -17.68 -12.01 6.41
N ARG A 280 -18.98 -11.84 6.16
CA ARG A 280 -19.89 -11.25 7.16
C ARG A 280 -20.09 -12.17 8.35
N ALA A 281 -20.22 -13.48 8.12
CA ALA A 281 -20.34 -14.46 9.19
C ALA A 281 -19.09 -14.47 10.08
N GLU A 282 -17.89 -14.44 9.49
CA GLU A 282 -16.62 -14.39 10.24
C GLU A 282 -16.50 -13.10 11.06
N LEU A 283 -16.87 -11.94 10.49
CA LEU A 283 -16.89 -10.68 11.23
C LEU A 283 -17.83 -10.74 12.47
N LEU A 284 -18.98 -11.40 12.33
CA LEU A 284 -19.97 -11.56 13.41
C LEU A 284 -19.60 -12.66 14.41
N LYS A 285 -18.82 -13.67 14.00
CA LYS A 285 -18.26 -14.69 14.90
C LYS A 285 -17.22 -14.08 15.84
N HIS A 286 -16.46 -13.09 15.37
CA HIS A 286 -15.49 -12.39 16.20
C HIS A 286 -16.20 -11.46 17.20
N GLY A 287 -16.13 -11.76 18.50
CA GLY A 287 -16.89 -11.06 19.55
C GLY A 287 -16.65 -9.54 19.69
N ALA A 288 -15.61 -9.00 19.07
CA ALA A 288 -15.37 -7.55 19.00
C ALA A 288 -15.47 -6.96 17.58
N GLY A 289 -15.90 -7.73 16.57
CA GLY A 289 -15.85 -7.33 15.15
C GLY A 289 -16.61 -6.04 14.87
N LEU A 290 -17.89 -5.97 15.27
CA LEU A 290 -18.73 -4.77 15.09
C LEU A 290 -18.22 -3.57 15.89
N ALA A 291 -17.79 -3.80 17.13
CA ALA A 291 -17.24 -2.76 17.99
C ALA A 291 -15.97 -2.14 17.39
N ILE A 292 -15.06 -2.98 16.89
CA ILE A 292 -13.79 -2.54 16.29
C ILE A 292 -14.05 -1.75 15.01
N VAL A 293 -14.87 -2.26 14.09
CA VAL A 293 -15.21 -1.54 12.85
C VAL A 293 -15.87 -0.21 13.16
N SER A 294 -16.83 -0.18 14.08
CA SER A 294 -17.51 1.05 14.50
C SER A 294 -16.54 2.06 15.14
N LYS A 295 -15.60 1.60 15.97
CA LYS A 295 -14.59 2.45 16.61
C LYS A 295 -13.68 3.16 15.59
N LYS A 296 -13.54 2.64 14.37
CA LYS A 296 -12.72 3.27 13.31
C LYS A 296 -13.42 4.40 12.56
N ILE A 297 -14.75 4.54 12.71
CA ILE A 297 -15.51 5.68 12.19
C ILE A 297 -14.95 6.98 12.80
N LEU A 298 -14.59 7.94 11.94
CA LEU A 298 -14.05 9.26 12.31
C LEU A 298 -12.72 9.23 13.07
N ARG A 299 -12.05 8.07 13.14
CA ARG A 299 -10.79 7.90 13.90
C ARG A 299 -9.56 7.61 13.03
N VAL A 300 -9.75 7.31 11.74
CA VAL A 300 -8.64 6.96 10.83
C VAL A 300 -8.48 7.97 9.69
N SER A 301 -9.53 8.19 8.91
CA SER A 301 -9.59 9.16 7.80
C SER A 301 -11.00 9.21 7.23
N GLN A 302 -11.32 10.18 6.36
CA GLN A 302 -12.59 10.22 5.64
C GLN A 302 -12.85 8.94 4.82
N VAL A 303 -11.84 8.47 4.09
CA VAL A 303 -11.90 7.20 3.34
C VAL A 303 -12.09 6.00 4.29
N GLY A 304 -11.45 6.02 5.46
CA GLY A 304 -11.62 5.00 6.50
C GLY A 304 -13.05 4.97 7.05
N THR A 305 -13.64 6.14 7.32
CA THR A 305 -15.04 6.27 7.73
C THR A 305 -15.99 5.70 6.68
N ASP A 306 -15.79 6.04 5.40
CA ASP A 306 -16.59 5.51 4.30
C ASP A 306 -16.51 3.97 4.23
N ARG A 307 -15.31 3.39 4.36
CA ARG A 307 -15.11 1.93 4.39
C ARG A 307 -15.80 1.28 5.59
N ALA A 308 -15.64 1.83 6.79
CA ALA A 308 -16.28 1.31 7.99
C ALA A 308 -17.82 1.35 7.89
N VAL A 309 -18.39 2.44 7.39
CA VAL A 309 -19.83 2.57 7.15
C VAL A 309 -20.31 1.57 6.08
N LYS A 310 -19.52 1.31 5.03
CA LYS A 310 -19.85 0.28 4.02
C LYS A 310 -19.90 -1.13 4.60
N ILE A 311 -18.95 -1.49 5.48
CA ILE A 311 -18.94 -2.79 6.17
C ILE A 311 -20.20 -2.92 7.02
N LEU A 312 -20.51 -1.90 7.84
CA LEU A 312 -21.72 -1.90 8.67
C LEU A 312 -23.01 -1.92 7.85
N ALA A 313 -23.05 -1.25 6.70
CA ALA A 313 -24.17 -1.31 5.78
C ALA A 313 -24.38 -2.73 5.22
N SER A 314 -23.28 -3.41 4.87
CA SER A 314 -23.31 -4.81 4.39
C SER A 314 -23.90 -5.74 5.45
N VAL A 315 -23.44 -5.64 6.70
CA VAL A 315 -24.00 -6.40 7.84
C VAL A 315 -25.47 -6.05 8.07
N SER A 316 -25.81 -4.76 8.14
CA SER A 316 -27.17 -4.28 8.41
C SER A 316 -28.18 -4.72 7.35
N LYS A 317 -27.75 -4.87 6.09
CA LYS A 317 -28.67 -5.22 5.00
C LYS A 317 -28.83 -6.72 4.82
N PHE A 318 -27.79 -7.50 5.07
CA PHE A 318 -27.74 -8.91 4.68
C PHE A 318 -27.56 -9.89 5.85
N SER A 319 -27.29 -9.41 7.06
CA SER A 319 -27.03 -10.23 8.25
C SER A 319 -27.69 -9.68 9.52
N ALA A 320 -28.73 -8.84 9.37
CA ALA A 320 -29.44 -8.21 10.48
C ALA A 320 -30.41 -9.18 11.17
N THR A 321 -29.89 -10.02 12.06
CA THR A 321 -30.70 -10.76 13.04
C THR A 321 -30.99 -9.88 14.27
N SER A 322 -32.00 -10.24 15.06
CA SER A 322 -32.31 -9.52 16.31
C SER A 322 -31.07 -9.39 17.22
N ARG A 323 -30.30 -10.49 17.37
CA ARG A 323 -29.05 -10.51 18.14
C ARG A 323 -28.03 -9.51 17.61
N VAL A 324 -27.80 -9.50 16.29
CA VAL A 324 -26.85 -8.58 15.64
C VAL A 324 -27.26 -7.12 15.84
N LEU A 325 -28.55 -6.81 15.68
CA LEU A 325 -29.05 -5.44 15.85
C LEU A 325 -28.97 -4.95 17.31
N GLN A 326 -29.16 -5.85 18.28
CA GLN A 326 -28.94 -5.56 19.70
C GLN A 326 -27.46 -5.36 20.01
N GLU A 327 -26.57 -6.19 19.47
CA GLU A 327 -25.13 -6.02 19.63
C GLU A 327 -24.67 -4.68 19.04
N MET A 328 -25.14 -4.33 17.84
CA MET A 328 -24.86 -3.02 17.21
C MET A 328 -25.27 -1.84 18.11
N LEU A 329 -26.39 -1.98 18.82
CA LEU A 329 -26.84 -0.98 19.79
C LEU A 329 -25.88 -0.90 20.99
N GLN A 330 -25.57 -2.04 21.60
CA GLN A 330 -24.73 -2.17 22.79
C GLN A 330 -23.30 -1.65 22.57
N VAL A 331 -22.69 -1.97 21.43
CA VAL A 331 -21.31 -1.55 21.12
C VAL A 331 -21.24 -0.11 20.58
N GLY A 332 -22.37 0.59 20.52
CA GLY A 332 -22.44 2.01 20.17
C GLY A 332 -22.41 2.32 18.67
N VAL A 333 -22.72 1.34 17.80
CA VAL A 333 -22.76 1.55 16.34
C VAL A 333 -23.74 2.65 15.97
N VAL A 334 -24.96 2.59 16.52
CA VAL A 334 -26.03 3.55 16.24
C VAL A 334 -25.60 4.97 16.60
N SER A 335 -24.95 5.14 17.76
CA SER A 335 -24.39 6.42 18.19
C SER A 335 -23.32 6.94 17.21
N LYS A 336 -22.43 6.07 16.69
CA LYS A 336 -21.41 6.50 15.71
C LYS A 336 -22.02 6.86 14.36
N LEU A 337 -23.04 6.13 13.92
CA LEU A 337 -23.79 6.47 12.70
C LEU A 337 -24.47 7.84 12.83
N CYS A 338 -25.11 8.15 13.95
CA CYS A 338 -25.69 9.48 14.18
C CYS A 338 -24.61 10.58 14.14
N LEU A 339 -23.44 10.34 14.74
CA LEU A 339 -22.34 11.30 14.70
C LEU A 339 -21.83 11.58 13.28
N VAL A 340 -21.78 10.57 12.40
CA VAL A 340 -21.40 10.73 10.98
C VAL A 340 -22.34 11.69 10.23
N LEU A 341 -23.62 11.76 10.61
CA LEU A 341 -24.56 12.72 10.01
C LEU A 341 -24.25 14.16 10.42
N GLN A 342 -23.75 14.37 11.64
CA GLN A 342 -23.49 15.68 12.24
C GLN A 342 -22.17 16.31 11.78
N VAL A 343 -21.13 15.51 11.62
CA VAL A 343 -19.80 16.00 11.24
C VAL A 343 -19.65 16.12 9.73
N ASP A 344 -18.61 16.82 9.27
CA ASP A 344 -18.29 16.83 7.85
C ASP A 344 -17.83 15.44 7.37
N SER A 345 -18.52 14.93 6.36
CA SER A 345 -18.38 13.57 5.84
C SER A 345 -18.97 13.53 4.43
N SER A 346 -18.47 12.63 3.58
CA SER A 346 -18.91 12.58 2.18
C SER A 346 -20.42 12.37 2.07
N LYS A 347 -21.05 13.02 1.08
CA LYS A 347 -22.50 12.90 0.80
C LYS A 347 -22.95 11.44 0.72
N LYS A 348 -22.19 10.61 -0.02
CA LYS A 348 -22.43 9.17 -0.17
C LYS A 348 -22.38 8.42 1.16
N THR A 349 -21.45 8.78 2.04
CA THR A 349 -21.35 8.17 3.38
C THR A 349 -22.57 8.55 4.23
N LYS A 350 -22.98 9.84 4.23
CA LYS A 350 -24.17 10.29 4.97
C LYS A 350 -25.47 9.63 4.47
N GLU A 351 -25.63 9.50 3.16
CA GLU A 351 -26.77 8.80 2.55
C GLU A 351 -26.85 7.34 3.01
N LYS A 352 -25.72 6.62 2.97
CA LYS A 352 -25.64 5.23 3.43
C LYS A 352 -25.92 5.09 4.92
N THR A 353 -25.38 6.01 5.73
CA THR A 353 -25.68 6.08 7.17
C THR A 353 -27.18 6.25 7.41
N ARG A 354 -27.86 7.11 6.64
CA ARG A 354 -29.31 7.30 6.73
C ARG A 354 -30.08 6.03 6.31
N GLU A 355 -29.66 5.34 5.25
CA GLU A 355 -30.24 4.06 4.83
C GLU A 355 -30.20 3.03 5.97
N ILE A 356 -29.05 2.88 6.64
CA ILE A 356 -28.90 1.94 7.77
C ILE A 356 -29.85 2.28 8.92
N LEU A 357 -29.88 3.55 9.35
CA LEU A 357 -30.71 4.00 10.47
C LEU A 357 -32.21 3.87 10.15
N ASN A 358 -32.62 4.18 8.92
CA ASN A 358 -34.00 4.00 8.49
C ASN A 358 -34.42 2.53 8.45
N LEU A 359 -33.56 1.66 7.91
CA LEU A 359 -33.83 0.24 7.73
C LEU A 359 -34.20 -0.45 9.05
N HIS A 360 -33.52 -0.08 10.15
CA HIS A 360 -33.71 -0.69 11.47
C HIS A 360 -34.31 0.28 12.50
N SER A 361 -34.96 1.34 12.02
CA SER A 361 -35.49 2.42 12.85
C SER A 361 -36.39 1.91 13.97
N ARG A 362 -37.22 0.88 13.69
CA ARG A 362 -38.13 0.24 14.64
C ARG A 362 -37.41 -0.44 15.81
N VAL A 363 -36.24 -1.05 15.56
CA VAL A 363 -35.48 -1.78 16.58
C VAL A 363 -34.69 -0.82 17.46
N TRP A 364 -34.20 0.29 16.89
CA TRP A 364 -33.36 1.26 17.59
C TRP A 364 -34.13 2.49 18.12
N LYS A 365 -35.46 2.44 18.22
CA LYS A 365 -36.28 3.54 18.77
C LYS A 365 -36.02 3.88 20.25
N ASN A 366 -35.18 3.12 20.96
CA ASN A 366 -34.97 3.33 22.40
C ASN A 366 -34.00 4.51 22.68
N PRO A 367 -34.49 5.62 23.28
CA PRO A 367 -33.67 6.80 23.54
C PRO A 367 -32.57 6.57 24.58
N SER A 368 -32.63 5.50 25.40
CA SER A 368 -31.61 5.25 26.44
C SER A 368 -30.21 4.95 25.87
N CYS A 369 -30.12 4.52 24.61
CA CYS A 369 -28.88 4.11 23.98
C CYS A 369 -28.24 5.19 23.07
N ILE A 370 -28.95 6.30 22.83
CA ILE A 370 -28.49 7.40 21.98
C ILE A 370 -28.35 8.65 22.85
N PRO A 371 -27.13 9.19 23.06
CA PRO A 371 -26.93 10.44 23.78
C PRO A 371 -27.87 11.54 23.25
N ALA A 372 -28.48 12.33 24.15
CA ALA A 372 -29.49 13.33 23.78
C ALA A 372 -29.08 14.25 22.62
N ARG A 373 -27.80 14.65 22.58
CA ARG A 373 -27.21 15.47 21.50
C ARG A 373 -27.24 14.82 20.11
N LEU A 374 -27.42 13.51 20.01
CA LEU A 374 -27.47 12.75 18.77
C LEU A 374 -28.91 12.45 18.31
N LEU A 375 -29.91 12.62 19.18
CA LEU A 375 -31.32 12.33 18.86
C LEU A 375 -31.86 13.20 17.72
N SER A 376 -31.42 14.45 17.61
CA SER A 376 -31.82 15.37 16.53
C SER A 376 -31.40 14.92 15.13
N SER A 377 -30.38 14.05 15.04
CA SER A 377 -29.86 13.53 13.79
C SER A 377 -30.39 12.13 13.46
N TYR A 378 -31.09 11.51 14.40
CA TYR A 378 -31.76 10.24 14.17
C TYR A 378 -33.02 10.46 13.31
N PRO A 379 -33.31 9.60 12.33
CA PRO A 379 -34.50 9.77 11.50
C PRO A 379 -35.78 9.80 12.34
N SER A 380 -36.51 10.92 12.30
CA SER A 380 -37.88 10.99 12.80
C SER A 380 -38.76 10.11 11.91
N SER A 381 -39.60 9.28 12.54
CA SER A 381 -40.46 8.29 11.86
C SER A 381 -41.37 8.92 10.82
#